data_AF-A0A7C5N757-F1
#
_entry.id   AF-A0A7C5N757-F1
#
_cell.length_a   1.000
_cell.length_b   1.000
_cell.length_c   1.000
_cell.angle_alpha   90.00
_cell.angle_beta   90.00
_cell.angle_gamma   90.00
#
_symmetry.space_group_name_H-M   'P 1'
#
loop_
_entity.id
_entity.type
_entity.pdbx_description
1 polymer ?
#
loop_
_entity_poly.entity_id
_entity_poly.type
_entity_poly.pdbx_seq_one_letter_code
_entity_poly.pdbx_strand_id
1 'polypeptide(L)'
;ENSTRTPTVGGEDVSKMIECLSFSTGIDSPRAPGGYHQAGRHVCLPVEFTFRGEGATLPLLIKGAQNNEQLAGTFTFFRNNIVEGVTEQHSTIQLIDGRICNVRFECPSVLDAESAALPMLIHVTCVYHTIVFENVEGKAHQVSWGENA
;
A
#
# COMPACT_ATOMS: atom_id res chain seq x y z
N GLU A 1 18.04 30.93 -11.32
CA GLU A 1 17.21 30.01 -12.11
C GLU A 1 17.15 28.66 -11.39
N ASN A 2 16.17 28.46 -10.50
CA ASN A 2 15.97 27.16 -9.87
C ASN A 2 15.11 26.31 -10.79
N SER A 3 15.74 25.52 -11.65
CA SER A 3 15.07 24.45 -12.38
C SER A 3 14.50 23.47 -11.36
N THR A 4 13.19 23.53 -11.10
CA THR A 4 12.45 22.55 -10.30
C THR A 4 12.49 21.21 -11.02
N ARG A 5 13.55 20.42 -10.77
CA ARG A 5 13.60 19.03 -11.19
C ARG A 5 12.47 18.31 -10.47
N THR A 6 11.46 17.90 -11.23
CA THR A 6 10.44 16.99 -10.76
C THR A 6 11.13 15.72 -10.26
N PRO A 7 10.94 15.31 -9.00
CA PRO A 7 11.51 14.06 -8.52
C PRO A 7 10.88 12.91 -9.32
N THR A 8 11.70 12.17 -10.05
CA THR A 8 11.27 11.02 -10.86
C THR A 8 11.92 9.75 -10.37
N VAL A 9 11.15 8.67 -10.24
CA VAL A 9 11.64 7.33 -9.93
C VAL A 9 11.05 6.38 -10.96
N GLY A 10 11.87 5.53 -11.58
CA GLY A 10 11.33 4.57 -12.54
C GLY A 10 10.78 5.16 -13.83
N GLY A 11 11.06 6.44 -14.13
CA GLY A 11 10.41 7.19 -15.22
C GLY A 11 9.09 7.86 -14.82
N GLU A 12 8.60 7.64 -13.60
CA GLU A 12 7.36 8.21 -13.07
C GLU A 12 7.62 9.46 -12.23
N ASP A 13 6.72 10.44 -12.31
CA ASP A 13 6.70 11.62 -11.43
C ASP A 13 6.17 11.23 -10.04
N VAL A 14 7.04 11.20 -9.05
CA VAL A 14 6.69 10.80 -7.67
C VAL A 14 6.37 12.00 -6.77
N SER A 15 6.33 13.23 -7.29
CA SER A 15 6.11 14.44 -6.47
C SER A 15 4.75 14.47 -5.75
N LYS A 16 3.78 13.71 -6.23
CA LYS A 16 2.42 13.59 -5.67
C LYS A 16 2.17 12.24 -4.98
N MET A 17 3.18 11.38 -4.92
CA MET A 17 3.10 10.06 -4.32
C MET A 17 3.62 10.09 -2.89
N ILE A 18 3.15 9.14 -2.07
CA ILE A 18 3.66 8.93 -0.72
C ILE A 18 4.67 7.79 -0.79
N GLU A 19 5.89 8.01 -0.30
CA GLU A 19 6.89 6.95 -0.19
C GLU A 19 6.45 5.92 0.87
N CYS A 20 6.26 4.67 0.43
CA CYS A 20 5.84 3.58 1.27
C CYS A 20 7.05 2.72 1.70
N LEU A 21 7.23 2.54 3.01
CA LEU A 21 8.33 1.78 3.60
C LEU A 21 8.02 0.28 3.72
N SER A 22 6.75 -0.04 3.98
CA SER A 22 6.27 -1.41 4.08
C SER A 22 4.88 -1.51 3.48
N PHE A 23 4.60 -2.62 2.81
CA PHE A 23 3.30 -2.93 2.26
C PHE A 23 3.01 -4.40 2.52
N SER A 24 1.81 -4.68 3.02
CA SER A 24 1.34 -6.03 3.31
C SER A 24 -0.12 -6.14 2.90
N THR A 25 -0.42 -7.18 2.14
CA THR A 25 -1.79 -7.60 1.86
C THR A 25 -1.76 -9.08 1.47
N GLY A 26 -2.91 -9.72 1.45
CA GLY A 26 -3.00 -11.12 1.08
C GLY A 26 -4.42 -11.60 0.94
N ILE A 27 -4.52 -12.88 0.60
CA ILE A 27 -5.77 -13.60 0.49
C ILE A 27 -5.64 -14.86 1.33
N ASP A 28 -6.49 -14.99 2.34
CA ASP A 28 -6.57 -16.21 3.13
C ASP A 28 -7.57 -17.17 2.48
N SER A 29 -7.17 -18.43 2.35
CA SER A 29 -7.94 -19.48 1.68
C SER A 29 -8.19 -20.60 2.68
N PRO A 30 -9.37 -20.61 3.35
CA PRO A 30 -9.64 -21.55 4.42
C PRO A 30 -9.55 -23.00 3.93
N ARG A 31 -8.88 -23.85 4.71
CA ARG A 31 -8.65 -25.27 4.40
C ARG A 31 -9.45 -26.19 5.31
N ALA A 32 -9.90 -27.32 4.76
CA ALA A 32 -10.61 -28.33 5.54
C ALA A 32 -9.67 -28.97 6.58
N PRO A 33 -10.16 -29.32 7.78
CA PRO A 33 -9.38 -30.11 8.72
C PRO A 33 -8.95 -31.44 8.09
N GLY A 34 -7.65 -31.74 8.09
CA GLY A 34 -7.11 -33.00 7.57
C GLY A 34 -7.05 -33.11 6.04
N GLY A 35 -7.24 -32.02 5.30
CA GLY A 35 -7.14 -32.02 3.84
C GLY A 35 -6.53 -30.74 3.26
N TYR A 36 -6.09 -30.81 2.00
CA TYR A 36 -5.56 -29.67 1.26
C TYR A 36 -6.62 -28.94 0.43
N HIS A 37 -7.88 -29.38 0.47
CA HIS A 37 -8.96 -28.76 -0.28
C HIS A 37 -9.46 -27.48 0.39
N GLN A 38 -9.87 -26.52 -0.44
CA GLN A 38 -10.49 -25.28 0.01
C GLN A 38 -11.87 -25.57 0.59
N ALA A 39 -12.11 -25.09 1.82
CA ALA A 39 -13.32 -25.37 2.60
C ALA A 39 -14.25 -24.15 2.74
N GLY A 40 -13.94 -23.04 2.08
CA GLY A 40 -14.74 -21.83 2.16
C GLY A 40 -14.30 -20.75 1.16
N ARG A 41 -14.99 -19.61 1.20
CA ARG A 41 -14.65 -18.45 0.37
C ARG A 41 -13.31 -17.87 0.79
N HIS A 42 -12.56 -17.36 -0.18
CA HIS A 42 -11.37 -16.58 0.08
C HIS A 42 -11.69 -15.34 0.92
N VAL A 43 -10.88 -15.08 1.94
CA VAL A 43 -10.95 -13.87 2.75
C VAL A 43 -9.87 -12.92 2.26
N CYS A 44 -10.28 -11.78 1.70
CA CYS A 44 -9.35 -10.72 1.32
C CYS A 44 -8.85 -10.06 2.61
N LEU A 45 -7.55 -10.11 2.85
CA LEU A 45 -6.94 -9.45 4.00
C LEU A 45 -6.85 -7.94 3.72
N PRO A 46 -6.93 -7.10 4.76
CA PRO A 46 -6.73 -5.66 4.61
C PRO A 46 -5.40 -5.33 3.93
N VAL A 47 -5.33 -4.14 3.33
CA VAL A 47 -4.03 -3.56 2.95
C VAL A 47 -3.49 -2.79 4.14
N GLU A 48 -2.29 -3.17 4.54
CA GLU A 48 -1.51 -2.51 5.58
C GLU A 48 -0.27 -1.89 4.94
N PHE A 49 -0.05 -0.61 5.20
CA PHE A 49 1.15 0.06 4.72
C PHE A 49 1.67 1.06 5.74
N THR A 50 2.99 1.17 5.79
CA THR A 50 3.69 2.13 6.64
C THR A 50 4.42 3.13 5.76
N PHE A 51 4.35 4.39 6.14
CA PHE A 51 5.09 5.47 5.50
C PHE A 51 5.57 6.48 6.53
N ARG A 52 6.46 7.38 6.11
CA ARG A 52 6.97 8.46 6.96
C ARG A 52 5.92 9.55 7.11
N GLY A 53 5.78 10.10 8.31
CA GLY A 53 4.86 11.20 8.53
C GLY A 53 5.27 12.46 7.77
N GLU A 54 4.61 12.73 6.64
CA GLU A 54 4.84 13.92 5.82
C GLU A 54 3.63 14.87 5.89
N GLY A 55 3.90 16.11 6.33
CA GLY A 55 3.04 17.28 6.18
C GLY A 55 1.52 17.08 6.37
N ALA A 56 0.74 17.55 5.38
CA ALA A 56 -0.72 17.61 5.41
C ALA A 56 -1.43 16.25 5.33
N THR A 57 -0.69 15.14 5.17
CA THR A 57 -1.26 13.79 5.03
C THR A 57 -1.90 13.31 6.34
N LEU A 58 -1.34 13.67 7.50
CA LEU A 58 -1.86 13.31 8.82
C LEU A 58 -3.32 13.74 9.06
N PRO A 59 -3.68 15.04 8.98
CA PRO A 59 -5.06 15.47 9.22
C PRO A 59 -6.04 14.89 8.19
N LEU A 60 -5.60 14.67 6.96
CA LEU A 60 -6.43 14.09 5.91
C LEU A 60 -6.76 12.61 6.20
N LEU A 61 -5.79 11.82 6.63
CA LEU A 61 -6.01 10.41 6.97
C LEU A 61 -6.93 10.24 8.18
N ILE A 62 -6.76 11.08 9.21
CA ILE A 62 -7.63 11.05 10.39
C ILE A 62 -9.06 11.47 10.05
N LYS A 63 -9.22 12.53 9.24
CA LYS A 63 -10.53 12.93 8.74
C LYS A 63 -11.18 11.80 7.93
N GLY A 64 -10.43 11.19 7.02
CA GLY A 64 -10.93 10.09 6.19
C GLY A 64 -11.34 8.87 7.01
N ALA A 65 -10.57 8.52 8.03
CA ALA A 65 -10.90 7.43 8.96
C ALA A 65 -12.15 7.75 9.80
N GLN A 66 -12.23 8.95 10.39
CA GLN A 66 -13.34 9.34 11.26
C GLN A 66 -14.67 9.47 10.50
N ASN A 67 -14.64 10.05 9.31
CA ASN A 67 -15.83 10.24 8.47
C ASN A 67 -16.18 9.00 7.66
N ASN A 68 -15.38 7.93 7.76
CA ASN A 68 -15.50 6.75 6.92
C ASN A 68 -15.58 7.15 5.43
N GLU A 69 -14.65 7.99 4.96
CA GLU A 69 -14.61 8.45 3.58
C GLU A 69 -14.17 7.31 2.66
N GLN A 70 -14.68 7.32 1.42
CA GLN A 70 -14.29 6.37 0.39
C GLN A 70 -12.91 6.75 -0.16
N LEU A 71 -12.02 5.77 -0.25
CA LEU A 71 -10.65 5.89 -0.70
C LEU A 71 -10.45 5.07 -1.97
N ALA A 72 -9.81 5.68 -2.97
CA ALA A 72 -9.18 4.96 -4.07
C ALA A 72 -7.67 5.22 -4.00
N GLY A 73 -6.87 4.19 -4.22
CA GLY A 73 -5.42 4.27 -4.07
C GLY A 73 -4.69 3.41 -5.08
N THR A 74 -3.52 3.85 -5.52
CA THR A 74 -2.63 3.08 -6.40
C THR A 74 -1.27 2.97 -5.73
N PHE A 75 -0.79 1.75 -5.57
CA PHE A 75 0.54 1.43 -5.09
C PHE A 75 1.38 1.02 -6.28
N THR A 76 2.47 1.75 -6.51
CA THR A 76 3.42 1.47 -7.58
C THR A 76 4.69 0.90 -6.96
N PHE A 77 5.10 -0.27 -7.42
CA PHE A 77 6.30 -0.94 -6.95
C PHE A 77 7.41 -0.76 -7.98
N PHE A 78 8.56 -0.33 -7.49
CA PHE A 78 9.75 -0.13 -8.30
C PHE A 78 10.78 -1.21 -7.99
N ARG A 79 11.55 -1.61 -9.00
CA ARG A 79 12.69 -2.51 -8.84
C ARG A 79 13.88 -1.97 -9.63
N ASN A 80 15.08 -2.42 -9.27
CA ASN A 80 16.25 -2.16 -10.10
C ASN A 80 16.28 -3.17 -11.24
N ASN A 81 16.38 -2.67 -12.48
CA ASN A 81 16.63 -3.51 -13.63
C ASN A 81 18.07 -4.03 -13.57
N ILE A 82 18.24 -5.36 -13.54
CA ILE A 82 19.54 -6.01 -13.40
C ILE A 82 20.42 -5.77 -14.64
N VAL A 83 19.80 -5.54 -15.81
CA VAL A 83 20.49 -5.38 -17.09
C VAL A 83 20.97 -3.94 -17.28
N GLU A 84 20.10 -2.97 -17.07
CA GLU A 84 20.41 -1.55 -17.32
C GLU A 84 20.90 -0.80 -16.08
N GLY A 85 20.73 -1.37 -14.88
CA GLY A 85 21.09 -0.72 -13.62
C GLY A 85 20.19 0.47 -13.25
N VAL A 86 19.12 0.69 -14.01
CA VAL A 86 18.15 1.78 -13.80
C VAL A 86 16.95 1.25 -13.01
N THR A 87 16.38 2.06 -12.13
CA THR A 87 15.11 1.75 -11.48
C THR A 87 13.99 1.79 -12.51
N GLU A 88 13.08 0.82 -12.48
CA GLU A 88 11.90 0.74 -13.34
C GLU A 88 10.66 0.44 -12.50
N GLN A 89 9.48 0.87 -12.97
CA GLN A 89 8.21 0.38 -12.45
C GLN A 89 8.05 -1.10 -12.81
N HIS A 90 7.68 -1.94 -11.84
CA HIS A 90 7.51 -3.37 -12.02
C HIS A 90 6.06 -3.84 -11.95
N SER A 91 5.30 -3.33 -10.98
CA SER A 91 3.95 -3.80 -10.71
C SER A 91 3.14 -2.72 -10.02
N THR A 92 1.83 -2.81 -10.19
CA THR A 92 0.86 -1.88 -9.62
C THR A 92 -0.23 -2.66 -8.89
N ILE A 93 -0.66 -2.10 -7.75
CA ILE A 93 -1.81 -2.60 -7.00
C ILE A 93 -2.78 -1.44 -6.84
N GLN A 94 -4.00 -1.60 -7.34
CA GLN A 94 -5.04 -0.58 -7.24
C GLN A 94 -6.13 -1.03 -6.27
N LEU A 95 -6.51 -0.12 -5.38
CA LEU A 95 -7.63 -0.27 -4.45
C LEU A 95 -8.80 0.58 -4.92
N ILE A 96 -9.96 -0.05 -5.05
CA ILE A 96 -11.21 0.57 -5.46
C ILE A 96 -12.23 0.40 -4.33
N ASP A 97 -12.95 1.49 -4.05
CA ASP A 97 -13.95 1.59 -2.98
C ASP A 97 -13.43 1.14 -1.61
N GLY A 98 -12.23 1.61 -1.29
CA GLY A 98 -11.57 1.39 -0.02
C GLY A 98 -12.07 2.30 1.09
N ARG A 99 -11.78 1.90 2.34
CA ARG A 99 -12.05 2.68 3.55
C ARG A 99 -10.93 2.46 4.55
N ILE A 100 -10.57 3.52 5.28
CA ILE A 100 -9.52 3.44 6.30
C ILE A 100 -10.13 2.84 7.58
N CYS A 101 -9.57 1.72 8.04
CA CYS A 101 -10.00 1.05 9.27
C CYS A 101 -9.20 1.51 10.48
N ASN A 102 -7.91 1.75 10.29
CA ASN A 102 -7.00 2.08 11.39
C ASN A 102 -5.90 3.02 10.90
N VAL A 103 -5.56 4.00 11.74
CA VAL A 103 -4.40 4.87 11.58
C VAL A 103 -3.68 4.90 12.92
N ARG A 104 -2.43 4.42 12.94
CA ARG A 104 -1.57 4.45 14.13
C ARG A 104 -0.33 5.27 13.85
N PHE A 105 0.00 6.14 14.80
CA PHE A 105 1.23 6.91 14.79
C PHE A 105 2.22 6.30 15.76
N GLU A 106 3.45 6.13 15.30
CA GLU A 106 4.55 5.65 16.12
C GLU A 106 5.71 6.62 16.01
N CYS A 107 6.02 7.29 17.12
CA CYS A 107 7.23 8.08 17.25
C CYS A 107 8.23 7.23 18.04
N PRO A 108 9.34 6.81 17.43
CA PRO A 108 10.37 6.04 18.13
C PRO A 108 11.00 6.87 19.26
N SER A 109 11.55 6.16 20.25
CA SER A 109 12.16 6.78 21.42
C SER A 109 13.57 7.25 21.11
N VAL A 110 13.89 8.50 21.48
CA VAL A 110 15.25 9.05 21.32
C VAL A 110 16.26 8.38 22.25
N LEU A 111 15.80 7.66 23.29
CA LEU A 111 16.66 6.96 24.25
C LEU A 111 17.18 5.63 23.71
N ASP A 112 16.51 5.06 22.71
CA ASP A 112 16.92 3.82 22.07
C ASP A 112 17.79 4.13 20.85
N ALA A 113 19.05 3.70 20.88
CA ALA A 113 20.03 4.03 19.85
C ALA A 113 19.67 3.46 18.47
N GLU A 114 18.95 2.34 18.41
CA GLU A 114 18.54 1.71 17.15
C GLU A 114 17.40 2.49 16.48
N SER A 115 16.42 2.95 17.26
CA SER A 115 15.26 3.68 16.74
C SER A 115 15.40 5.21 16.74
N ALA A 116 16.42 5.77 17.39
CA ALA A 116 16.63 7.23 17.48
C ALA A 116 16.79 7.93 16.12
N ALA A 117 17.27 7.23 15.09
CA ALA A 117 17.42 7.77 13.74
C ALA A 117 16.16 7.66 12.88
N LEU A 118 15.16 6.89 13.32
CA LEU A 118 13.93 6.68 12.57
C LEU A 118 13.00 7.88 12.72
N PRO A 119 12.37 8.35 11.62
CA PRO A 119 11.35 9.38 11.69
C PRO A 119 10.05 8.81 12.29
N MET A 120 9.08 9.69 12.54
CA MET A 120 7.72 9.26 12.88
C MET A 120 7.15 8.38 11.75
N LEU A 121 6.67 7.20 12.13
CA LEU A 121 6.05 6.23 11.24
C LEU A 121 4.53 6.31 11.38
N ILE A 122 3.84 6.25 10.25
CA ILE A 122 2.38 6.18 10.18
C ILE A 122 2.01 4.85 9.58
N HIS A 123 1.27 4.07 10.35
CA HIS A 123 0.73 2.77 9.95
C HIS A 123 -0.74 2.96 9.58
N VAL A 124 -1.11 2.58 8.37
CA VAL A 124 -2.48 2.67 7.87
C VAL A 124 -2.96 1.28 7.49
N THR A 125 -4.14 0.92 8.00
CA THR A 125 -4.86 -0.28 7.58
C THR A 125 -6.13 0.16 6.85
N CYS A 126 -6.32 -0.34 5.64
CA CYS A 126 -7.51 -0.08 4.85
C CYS A 126 -8.13 -1.37 4.32
N VAL A 127 -9.46 -1.37 4.25
CA VAL A 127 -10.25 -2.40 3.57
C VAL A 127 -10.67 -1.88 2.21
N TYR A 128 -11.06 -2.78 1.33
CA TYR A 128 -11.42 -2.48 -0.06
C TYR A 128 -12.53 -3.39 -0.54
N HIS A 129 -13.33 -2.89 -1.48
CA HIS A 129 -14.27 -3.72 -2.20
C HIS A 129 -13.58 -4.45 -3.35
N THR A 130 -12.65 -3.80 -4.05
CA THR A 130 -11.97 -4.41 -5.20
C THR A 130 -10.50 -4.06 -5.20
N ILE A 131 -9.68 -5.06 -5.48
CA ILE A 131 -8.24 -4.93 -5.63
C ILE A 131 -7.83 -5.47 -6.99
N VAL A 132 -6.98 -4.73 -7.69
CA VAL A 132 -6.44 -5.10 -9.00
C VAL A 132 -4.93 -5.20 -8.88
N PHE A 133 -4.39 -6.36 -9.23
CA PHE A 133 -2.96 -6.62 -9.32
C PHE A 133 -2.57 -6.59 -10.79
N GLU A 134 -1.64 -5.73 -11.17
CA GLU A 134 -1.15 -5.63 -12.54
C GLU A 134 0.39 -5.69 -12.54
N ASN A 135 0.92 -6.42 -13.51
CA ASN A 135 2.34 -6.49 -13.79
C ASN A 135 2.62 -5.77 -15.12
N VAL A 136 3.84 -5.26 -15.32
CA VAL A 136 4.28 -4.58 -16.55
C VAL A 136 4.09 -5.44 -17.81
N GLU A 137 4.06 -6.78 -17.67
CA GLU A 137 3.71 -7.71 -18.76
C GLU A 137 2.23 -7.68 -19.18
N GLY A 138 1.39 -6.82 -18.59
CA GLY A 138 -0.04 -6.68 -18.90
C GLY A 138 -0.95 -7.76 -18.31
N LYS A 139 -0.41 -8.64 -17.45
CA LYS A 139 -1.22 -9.62 -16.70
C LYS A 139 -1.89 -8.90 -15.54
N ALA A 140 -3.18 -8.68 -15.66
CA ALA A 140 -4.02 -8.14 -14.60
C ALA A 140 -4.86 -9.24 -13.95
N HIS A 141 -4.96 -9.22 -12.62
CA HIS A 141 -5.88 -10.05 -11.86
C HIS A 141 -6.69 -9.18 -10.92
N GLN A 142 -8.01 -9.27 -11.01
CA GLN A 142 -8.94 -8.51 -10.18
C GLN A 142 -9.62 -9.45 -9.19
N VAL A 143 -9.74 -9.00 -7.94
CA VAL A 143 -10.50 -9.67 -6.90
C VAL A 143 -11.49 -8.69 -6.32
N SER A 144 -12.77 -9.05 -6.32
CA SER A 144 -13.86 -8.22 -5.80
C SER A 144 -14.65 -8.89 -4.67
N TRP A 145 -15.10 -8.08 -3.73
CA TRP A 145 -15.98 -8.46 -2.62
C TRP A 145 -17.45 -8.47 -3.08
N GLY A 146 -17.80 -9.31 -4.06
CA GLY A 146 -19.19 -9.35 -4.51
C GLY A 146 -19.48 -10.26 -5.69
N GLU A 147 -18.52 -10.48 -6.60
CA GLU A 147 -18.76 -11.29 -7.82
C GLU A 147 -18.96 -12.80 -7.58
N ASN A 148 -18.73 -13.29 -6.36
CA ASN A 148 -18.97 -14.69 -5.97
C ASN A 148 -20.18 -14.84 -5.01
N ALA A 149 -21.16 -13.93 -5.08
CA ALA A 149 -22.42 -14.02 -4.31
C ALA A 149 -23.54 -14.71 -5.09
#